data_AF-A0A517YGT7-F1
#
_entry.id   AF-A0A517YGT7-F1
#
_cell.length_a   1.000
_cell.length_b   1.000
_cell.length_c   1.000
_cell.angle_alpha   90.00
_cell.angle_beta   90.00
_cell.angle_gamma   90.00
#
_symmetry.space_group_name_H-M   'P 1'
#
loop_
_entity.id
_entity.type
_entity.pdbx_description
1 polymer ?
#
loop_
_entity_poly.entity_id
_entity_poly.type
_entity_poly.pdbx_seq_one_letter_code
_entity_poly.pdbx_strand_id
1 'polypeptide(L)'
;MKFGQTAFSVLLIAISGVLFAAEKSADEVKVDKLDLTKNASYKSGPWDYRYIVLEEGPHKGYMQGFLSHSGKELLDPKDAKAFISTPWGWLQWTPRSLSGRGNWLPVKEKPATGRELPDPAKHPELISNPPPQPGRP
;
A
#
# COMPACT_ATOMS: atom_id res chain seq x y z
N MET A 1 27.70 3.94 65.57
CA MET A 1 26.65 4.02 64.54
C MET A 1 26.87 2.90 63.53
N LYS A 2 25.77 2.19 63.21
CA LYS A 2 25.49 1.03 62.32
C LYS A 2 26.60 0.32 61.50
N PHE A 3 26.54 -1.01 61.63
CA PHE A 3 27.12 -2.10 60.84
C PHE A 3 26.53 -2.22 59.42
N GLY A 4 27.23 -2.95 58.53
CA GLY A 4 26.65 -3.66 57.38
C GLY A 4 27.67 -3.86 56.25
N GLN A 5 28.52 -4.88 56.30
CA GLN A 5 28.38 -6.22 55.69
C GLN A 5 28.62 -6.30 54.16
N THR A 6 29.37 -7.35 53.85
CA THR A 6 30.11 -7.76 52.65
C THR A 6 29.25 -8.29 51.49
N ALA A 7 29.82 -8.15 50.28
CA ALA A 7 29.79 -9.08 49.13
C ALA A 7 28.46 -9.35 48.38
N PHE A 8 28.48 -9.20 47.05
CA PHE A 8 28.63 -10.29 46.07
C PHE A 8 28.53 -9.73 44.64
N SER A 9 29.57 -9.95 43.82
CA SER A 9 29.53 -9.75 42.37
C SER A 9 28.66 -10.82 41.71
N VAL A 10 27.67 -10.46 40.88
CA VAL A 10 27.14 -11.34 39.82
C VAL A 10 26.56 -10.52 38.64
N LEU A 11 27.24 -10.65 37.49
CA LEU A 11 26.75 -10.83 36.11
C LEU A 11 26.09 -9.68 35.32
N LEU A 12 26.77 -9.34 34.21
CA LEU A 12 26.26 -8.65 33.02
C LEU A 12 25.07 -9.39 32.38
N ILE A 13 24.04 -8.64 31.96
CA ILE A 13 23.31 -8.94 30.72
C ILE A 13 23.17 -7.63 29.94
N ALA A 14 23.88 -7.54 28.83
CA ALA A 14 23.61 -6.56 27.78
C ALA A 14 22.27 -6.90 27.12
N ILE A 15 21.32 -5.97 27.13
CA ILE A 15 20.15 -6.03 26.25
C ILE A 15 20.32 -4.94 25.21
N SER A 16 21.02 -5.30 24.14
CA SER A 16 20.85 -4.67 22.83
C SER A 16 19.43 -5.00 22.36
N GLY A 17 18.53 -4.04 22.49
CA GLY A 17 17.16 -4.15 22.01
C GLY A 17 16.74 -2.83 21.40
N VAL A 18 17.02 -2.68 20.10
CA VAL A 18 16.53 -1.58 19.27
C VAL A 18 15.01 -1.54 19.38
N LEU A 19 14.46 -0.41 19.81
CA LEU A 19 13.09 -0.06 19.49
C LEU A 19 13.14 1.18 18.60
N PHE A 20 13.01 0.92 17.30
CA PHE A 20 12.79 1.97 16.31
C PHE A 20 11.59 2.80 16.76
N ALA A 21 11.83 4.06 17.11
CA ALA A 21 10.78 5.06 17.12
C ALA A 21 10.27 5.18 15.67
N ALA A 22 9.16 4.50 15.36
CA ALA A 22 8.43 4.70 14.12
C ALA A 22 7.72 6.06 14.18
N GLU A 23 8.48 7.14 14.19
CA GLU A 23 7.97 8.48 13.92
C GLU A 23 7.86 8.67 12.40
N LYS A 24 6.70 8.34 11.87
CA LYS A 24 5.97 9.31 11.06
C LYS A 24 4.51 8.91 11.03
N SER A 25 3.77 9.54 11.95
CA SER A 25 2.35 9.79 11.80
C SER A 25 2.12 10.32 10.39
N ALA A 26 1.67 9.43 9.49
CA ALA A 26 1.05 9.85 8.26
C ALA A 26 -0.23 10.55 8.71
N ASP A 27 -0.19 11.88 8.68
CA ASP A 27 -1.36 12.72 8.74
C ASP A 27 -2.43 12.06 7.86
N GLU A 28 -3.48 11.53 8.49
CA GLU A 28 -4.59 10.91 7.78
C GLU A 28 -5.37 12.05 7.15
N VAL A 29 -4.80 12.62 6.09
CA VAL A 29 -5.48 13.59 5.26
C VAL A 29 -6.68 12.86 4.71
N LYS A 30 -7.89 13.21 5.19
CA LYS A 30 -9.14 12.89 4.51
C LYS A 30 -9.10 13.59 3.16
N VAL A 31 -8.47 12.93 2.21
CA VAL A 31 -8.42 13.40 0.84
C VAL A 31 -9.73 12.99 0.21
N ASP A 32 -10.69 13.90 0.10
CA ASP A 32 -11.92 13.66 -0.68
C ASP A 32 -11.63 13.63 -2.20
N LYS A 33 -10.42 14.07 -2.63
CA LYS A 33 -10.06 14.19 -4.04
C LYS A 33 -8.57 13.97 -4.31
N LEU A 34 -8.24 12.99 -5.15
CA LEU A 34 -6.86 12.69 -5.55
C LEU A 34 -6.22 13.89 -6.29
N ASP A 35 -5.00 14.23 -5.90
CA ASP A 35 -4.11 15.13 -6.63
C ASP A 35 -3.23 14.32 -7.60
N LEU A 36 -3.61 14.34 -8.88
CA LEU A 36 -2.97 13.54 -9.92
C LEU A 36 -1.82 14.27 -10.62
N THR A 37 -1.38 15.44 -10.13
CA THR A 37 -0.27 16.17 -10.74
C THR A 37 1.08 15.83 -10.10
N LYS A 38 1.09 15.00 -9.07
CA LYS A 38 2.31 14.67 -8.31
C LYS A 38 2.27 13.24 -7.77
N ASN A 39 3.45 12.76 -7.39
CA ASN A 39 3.57 11.51 -6.64
C ASN A 39 2.93 11.67 -5.27
N ALA A 40 2.03 10.75 -4.92
CA ALA A 40 1.30 10.80 -3.66
C ALA A 40 0.82 9.41 -3.23
N SER A 41 0.68 9.25 -1.92
CA SER A 41 0.00 8.12 -1.31
C SER A 41 -1.24 8.63 -0.57
N TYR A 42 -2.34 7.91 -0.74
CA TYR A 42 -3.65 8.23 -0.20
C TYR A 42 -4.10 7.09 0.69
N LYS A 43 -4.59 7.42 1.89
CA LYS A 43 -5.11 6.44 2.85
C LYS A 43 -6.51 6.84 3.30
N SER A 44 -7.41 5.87 3.38
CA SER A 44 -8.77 6.07 3.88
C SER A 44 -9.33 4.74 4.39
N GLY A 45 -9.35 4.57 5.71
CA GLY A 45 -9.74 3.31 6.33
C GLY A 45 -8.84 2.16 5.86
N PRO A 46 -9.39 1.03 5.35
CA PRO A 46 -8.56 -0.09 4.89
C PRO A 46 -7.87 0.18 3.55
N TRP A 47 -8.21 1.26 2.84
CA TRP A 47 -7.68 1.54 1.52
C TRP A 47 -6.35 2.28 1.58
N ASP A 48 -5.40 1.84 0.75
CA ASP A 48 -4.18 2.57 0.42
C ASP A 48 -4.05 2.64 -1.10
N TYR A 49 -3.83 3.85 -1.62
CA TYR A 49 -3.61 4.08 -3.05
C TYR A 49 -2.34 4.89 -3.25
N ARG A 50 -1.40 4.35 -4.02
CA ARG A 50 -0.15 5.03 -4.39
C ARG A 50 -0.18 5.40 -5.86
N TYR A 51 -0.05 6.69 -6.13
CA TYR A 51 -0.02 7.26 -7.46
C TYR A 51 1.37 7.84 -7.76
N ILE A 52 1.92 7.48 -8.92
CA ILE A 52 3.24 7.90 -9.36
C ILE A 52 3.14 8.46 -10.78
N VAL A 53 3.58 9.70 -10.95
CA VAL A 53 3.84 10.33 -12.24
C VAL A 53 5.32 10.10 -12.56
N LEU A 54 5.58 9.31 -13.60
CA LEU A 54 6.90 9.09 -14.16
C LEU A 54 7.12 10.11 -15.27
N GLU A 55 8.15 10.94 -15.15
CA GLU A 55 8.61 11.78 -16.25
C GLU A 55 9.52 10.95 -17.16
N GLU A 56 9.06 10.64 -18.38
CA GLU A 56 9.92 10.05 -19.42
C GLU A 56 10.14 11.06 -20.55
N GLY A 57 11.29 11.74 -20.50
CA GLY A 57 11.83 12.47 -21.65
C GLY A 57 10.91 13.55 -22.24
N PRO A 58 11.20 14.02 -23.48
CA PRO A 58 10.58 15.23 -24.02
C PRO A 58 9.07 15.12 -24.28
N HIS A 59 8.52 13.91 -24.40
CA HIS A 59 7.12 13.71 -24.79
C HIS A 59 6.49 12.53 -24.03
N LYS A 60 5.70 12.87 -23.00
CA LYS A 60 4.71 12.06 -22.26
C LYS A 60 5.20 11.45 -20.95
N GLY A 61 4.64 11.95 -19.85
CA GLY A 61 4.71 11.27 -18.56
C GLY A 61 3.81 10.04 -18.54
N TYR A 62 4.28 8.95 -17.91
CA TYR A 62 3.50 7.75 -17.64
C TYR A 62 2.94 7.79 -16.21
N MET A 63 1.75 7.24 -16.01
CA MET A 63 1.10 7.21 -14.70
C MET A 63 1.03 5.77 -14.19
N GLN A 64 1.44 5.55 -12.95
CA GLN A 64 1.29 4.28 -12.26
C GLN A 64 0.40 4.44 -11.04
N GLY A 65 -0.47 3.46 -10.83
CA GLY A 65 -1.38 3.44 -9.70
C GLY A 65 -1.42 2.05 -9.09
N PHE A 66 -1.12 1.98 -7.80
CA PHE A 66 -1.11 0.76 -7.01
C PHE A 66 -2.20 0.86 -5.95
N LEU A 67 -3.06 -0.15 -5.87
CA LEU A 67 -4.20 -0.16 -4.96
C LEU A 67 -4.07 -1.32 -3.99
N SER A 68 -4.19 -1.02 -2.70
CA SER A 68 -4.16 -2.01 -1.64
C SER A 68 -5.36 -1.85 -0.71
N HIS A 69 -5.77 -2.97 -0.12
CA HIS A 69 -6.81 -3.03 0.88
C HIS A 69 -6.33 -3.85 2.09
N SER A 70 -6.45 -3.30 3.29
CA SER A 70 -5.95 -3.87 4.55
C SER A 70 -4.47 -4.27 4.48
N GLY A 71 -3.65 -3.43 3.85
CA GLY A 71 -2.21 -3.65 3.69
C GLY A 71 -1.81 -4.72 2.66
N LYS A 72 -2.78 -5.27 1.92
CA LYS A 72 -2.53 -6.24 0.84
C LYS A 72 -2.88 -5.62 -0.50
N GLU A 73 -1.97 -5.74 -1.46
CA GLU A 73 -2.21 -5.21 -2.80
C GLU A 73 -3.29 -6.01 -3.51
N LEU A 74 -4.14 -5.31 -4.27
CA LEU A 74 -5.13 -5.98 -5.12
C LEU A 74 -4.41 -6.71 -6.25
N LEU A 75 -4.83 -7.93 -6.50
CA LEU A 75 -4.36 -8.75 -7.61
C LEU A 75 -4.84 -8.17 -8.94
N ASP A 76 -4.09 -8.48 -9.99
CA ASP A 76 -4.43 -8.18 -11.36
C ASP A 76 -5.78 -8.85 -11.70
N PRO A 77 -6.83 -8.09 -12.02
CA PRO A 77 -8.12 -8.66 -12.34
C PRO A 77 -8.05 -9.40 -13.68
N LYS A 78 -8.86 -10.47 -13.81
CA LYS A 78 -8.98 -11.24 -15.05
C LYS A 78 -9.56 -10.42 -16.21
N ASP A 79 -10.36 -9.40 -15.91
CA ASP A 79 -10.94 -8.50 -16.90
C ASP A 79 -10.04 -7.26 -17.05
N ALA A 80 -9.56 -7.05 -18.29
CA ALA A 80 -8.71 -5.93 -18.68
C ALA A 80 -9.37 -4.55 -18.51
N LYS A 81 -10.69 -4.49 -18.33
CA LYS A 81 -11.46 -3.26 -18.07
C LYS A 81 -12.11 -3.26 -16.70
N ALA A 82 -11.70 -4.14 -15.79
CA ALA A 82 -12.24 -4.19 -14.44
C ALA A 82 -12.13 -2.84 -13.74
N PHE A 83 -13.10 -2.53 -12.89
CA PHE A 83 -13.11 -1.28 -12.14
C PHE A 83 -13.64 -1.50 -10.73
N ILE A 84 -13.31 -0.60 -9.82
CA ILE A 84 -13.67 -0.73 -8.40
C ILE A 84 -14.00 0.64 -7.80
N SER A 85 -14.98 0.65 -6.90
CA SER A 85 -15.32 1.84 -6.11
C SER A 85 -14.36 1.96 -4.93
N THR A 86 -13.78 3.12 -4.74
CA THR A 86 -12.94 3.45 -3.58
C THR A 86 -13.45 4.73 -2.90
N PRO A 87 -12.96 5.07 -1.70
CA PRO A 87 -13.32 6.34 -1.05
C PRO A 87 -13.01 7.58 -1.89
N TRP A 88 -12.07 7.48 -2.85
CA TRP A 88 -11.66 8.57 -3.73
C TRP A 88 -12.38 8.60 -5.09
N GLY A 89 -13.37 7.73 -5.27
CA GLY A 89 -14.06 7.53 -6.53
C GLY A 89 -13.65 6.23 -7.23
N TRP A 90 -13.88 6.20 -8.55
CA TRP A 90 -13.71 5.01 -9.35
C TRP A 90 -12.27 4.86 -9.84
N LEU A 91 -11.73 3.65 -9.68
CA LEU A 91 -10.46 3.26 -10.29
C LEU A 91 -10.73 2.19 -11.34
N GLN A 92 -10.10 2.30 -12.50
CA GLN A 92 -10.17 1.32 -13.58
C GLN A 92 -8.80 0.68 -13.82
N TRP A 93 -8.80 -0.64 -13.97
CA TRP A 93 -7.63 -1.40 -14.32
C TRP A 93 -7.23 -1.12 -15.77
N THR A 94 -5.95 -0.86 -15.97
CA THR A 94 -5.34 -0.69 -17.28
C THR A 94 -4.19 -1.70 -17.39
N PRO A 95 -4.32 -2.74 -18.24
CA PRO A 95 -3.25 -3.72 -18.44
C PRO A 95 -2.03 -3.06 -19.11
N ARG A 96 -0.84 -3.55 -18.79
CA ARG A 96 0.39 -3.15 -19.48
C ARG A 96 0.68 -4.10 -20.65
N SER A 97 1.07 -3.57 -21.81
CA SER A 97 1.21 -4.36 -23.04
C SER A 97 2.44 -5.27 -23.09
N LEU A 98 3.41 -5.10 -22.18
CA LEU A 98 4.72 -5.75 -22.22
C LEU A 98 5.12 -6.32 -20.86
N SER A 99 4.47 -7.42 -20.45
CA SER A 99 4.82 -8.29 -19.29
C SER A 99 4.88 -7.67 -17.89
N GLY A 100 4.67 -6.36 -17.73
CA GLY A 100 4.53 -5.74 -16.42
C GLY A 100 3.12 -5.86 -15.85
N ARG A 101 3.02 -5.71 -14.52
CA ARG A 101 1.75 -5.53 -13.82
C ARG A 101 0.97 -4.36 -14.43
N GLY A 102 -0.35 -4.50 -14.54
CA GLY A 102 -1.21 -3.37 -14.92
C GLY A 102 -1.31 -2.33 -13.80
N ASN A 103 -2.11 -1.28 -14.04
CA ASN A 103 -2.25 -0.15 -13.13
C ASN A 103 -3.70 0.16 -12.83
N TRP A 104 -3.97 0.56 -11.59
CA TRP A 104 -5.24 1.14 -11.18
C TRP A 104 -5.22 2.64 -11.40
N LEU A 105 -5.93 3.14 -12.41
CA LEU A 105 -5.97 4.57 -12.72
C LEU A 105 -7.33 5.16 -12.37
N PRO A 106 -7.37 6.39 -11.84
CA PRO A 106 -8.61 7.06 -11.50
C PRO A 106 -9.38 7.47 -12.75
N VAL A 107 -10.69 7.30 -12.69
CA VAL A 107 -11.62 7.72 -13.73
C VAL A 107 -12.69 8.63 -13.11
N LYS A 108 -13.10 9.66 -13.87
CA LYS A 108 -14.02 10.70 -13.38
C LYS A 108 -15.41 10.18 -13.08
N GLU A 109 -15.84 9.16 -13.81
CA GLU A 109 -17.18 8.60 -13.78
C GLU A 109 -17.10 7.07 -13.75
N LYS A 110 -18.17 6.41 -13.31
CA LYS A 110 -18.26 4.95 -13.34
C LYS A 110 -18.06 4.46 -14.79
N PRO A 111 -17.12 3.53 -15.06
CA PRO A 111 -16.93 3.01 -16.40
C PRO A 111 -18.19 2.39 -17.00
N ALA A 112 -18.51 2.75 -18.24
CA ALA A 112 -19.66 2.21 -18.97
C ALA A 112 -19.45 0.74 -19.43
N THR A 113 -18.21 0.26 -19.41
CA THR A 113 -17.83 -1.10 -19.84
C THR A 113 -16.81 -1.71 -18.90
N GLY A 114 -16.78 -3.04 -18.84
CA GLY A 114 -15.91 -3.81 -17.95
C GLY A 114 -16.68 -4.37 -16.75
N ARG A 115 -15.98 -5.13 -15.91
CA ARG A 115 -16.55 -5.73 -14.70
C ARG A 115 -16.26 -4.89 -13.46
N GLU A 116 -17.31 -4.55 -12.72
CA GLU A 116 -17.17 -4.02 -11.37
C GLU A 116 -16.66 -5.13 -10.43
N LEU A 117 -15.54 -4.88 -9.75
CA LEU A 117 -15.04 -5.76 -8.71
C LEU A 117 -15.84 -5.54 -7.43
N PRO A 118 -16.15 -6.62 -6.68
CA PRO A 118 -16.82 -6.49 -5.40
C PRO A 118 -15.87 -5.97 -4.32
N ASP A 119 -16.44 -5.66 -3.15
CA ASP A 119 -15.69 -5.18 -1.98
C ASP A 119 -14.62 -6.20 -1.52
N PRO A 120 -13.32 -5.83 -1.51
CA PRO A 120 -12.24 -6.71 -1.10
C PRO A 120 -12.34 -7.19 0.36
N ALA A 121 -13.06 -6.47 1.24
CA ALA A 121 -13.29 -6.92 2.61
C ALA A 121 -14.14 -8.20 2.67
N LYS A 122 -15.01 -8.42 1.67
CA LYS A 122 -15.87 -9.60 1.55
C LYS A 122 -15.32 -10.63 0.56
N HIS A 123 -14.33 -10.23 -0.24
CA HIS A 123 -13.74 -11.01 -1.32
C HIS A 123 -12.21 -11.03 -1.19
N PRO A 124 -11.67 -11.74 -0.18
CA PRO A 124 -10.24 -11.80 0.08
C PRO A 124 -9.44 -12.46 -1.06
N GLU A 125 -10.09 -13.16 -1.98
CA GLU A 125 -9.48 -13.67 -3.21
C GLU A 125 -9.00 -12.56 -4.17
N LEU A 126 -9.44 -11.30 -3.97
CA LEU A 126 -9.03 -10.15 -4.78
C LEU A 126 -7.69 -9.55 -4.34
N ILE A 127 -7.19 -9.91 -3.17
CA ILE A 127 -5.96 -9.34 -2.60
C ILE A 127 -4.87 -10.40 -2.55
N SER A 128 -3.63 -10.01 -2.83
CA SER A 128 -2.51 -10.94 -2.78
C SER A 128 -2.35 -11.46 -1.36
N ASN A 129 -2.24 -12.79 -1.20
CA ASN A 129 -1.48 -13.30 -0.06
C ASN A 129 -0.03 -12.79 -0.21
N PRO A 130 0.67 -12.49 0.90
CA PRO A 130 2.05 -12.02 0.82
C PRO A 130 2.84 -12.95 -0.10
N PRO A 131 3.78 -12.42 -0.92
CA PRO A 131 4.61 -13.27 -1.76
C PRO A 131 5.19 -14.40 -0.89
N PRO A 132 5.33 -15.64 -1.43
CA PRO A 132 6.04 -16.68 -0.72
C PRO A 132 7.36 -16.10 -0.25
N GLN A 133 7.60 -16.07 1.06
CA GLN A 133 8.90 -15.65 1.55
C GLN A 133 9.93 -16.58 0.90
N PRO A 134 11.03 -16.06 0.33
CA PRO A 134 12.13 -16.91 -0.12
C PRO A 134 12.48 -17.85 1.02
N GLY A 135 12.49 -19.14 0.72
CA GLY A 135 12.63 -20.22 1.69
C GLY A 135 13.64 -19.86 2.77
N ARG A 136 13.20 -19.92 4.02
CA ARG A 136 14.12 -19.92 5.15
C ARG A 136 14.92 -21.23 5.02
N PRO A 137 16.26 -21.18 4.85
CA PRO A 137 17.09 -22.38 4.80
C PRO A 137 17.05 -23.16 6.12
#